data_AF-A0ABD0RHT3-F1
#
_entry.id   AF-A0ABD0RHT3-F1
#
_cell.length_a   1.000
_cell.length_b   1.000
_cell.length_c   1.000
_cell.angle_alpha   90.00
_cell.angle_beta   90.00
_cell.angle_gamma   90.00
#
_symmetry.space_group_name_H-M   'P 1'
#
loop_
_entity.id
_entity.type
_entity.pdbx_description
1 polymer ?
#
loop_
_entity_poly.entity_id
_entity_poly.type
_entity_poly.pdbx_seq_one_letter_code
_entity_poly.pdbx_strand_id
1 'polypeptide(L)' 'GHVTQDAPIPGSPLYTIKAFIPAIDSFGFETDLRTHTQGQAFALSVFHHWQ' A
#
# COMPACT_ATOMS: atom_id res chain seq x y z
N GLY A 1 -9.12 2.66 4.09
CA GLY A 1 -8.00 1.89 4.68
C GLY A 1 -7.38 2.64 5.84
N HIS A 2 -6.52 2.00 6.61
CA HIS A 2 -5.80 2.57 7.75
C HIS A 2 -4.31 2.21 7.68
N VAL A 3 -3.43 3.22 7.77
CA VAL A 3 -1.98 3.03 7.76
C VAL A 3 -1.52 2.56 9.13
N THR A 4 -0.78 1.45 9.17
CA THR A 4 -0.27 0.82 10.40
C THR A 4 1.21 1.07 10.64
N GLN A 5 1.97 1.28 9.57
CA GLN A 5 3.38 1.63 9.64
C GLN A 5 3.75 2.52 8.47
N ASP A 6 4.49 3.59 8.76
CA ASP A 6 5.18 4.41 7.77
C ASP A 6 6.64 4.52 8.22
N ALA A 7 7.56 3.96 7.42
CA ALA A 7 8.98 3.97 7.75
C ALA A 7 9.84 4.10 6.49
N PRO A 8 10.95 4.88 6.55
CA PRO A 8 11.92 4.92 5.46
C PRO A 8 12.62 3.57 5.29
N ILE A 9 12.99 3.23 4.06
CA ILE A 9 13.79 2.04 3.78
C ILE A 9 15.28 2.40 4.01
N PRO A 10 15.98 1.75 4.97
CA PRO A 10 17.39 2.05 5.21
C PRO A 10 18.24 1.87 3.95
N GLY A 11 19.05 2.88 3.61
CA GLY A 11 19.92 2.85 2.43
C GLY A 11 19.21 3.13 1.09
N SER A 12 17.94 3.56 1.11
CA SER A 12 17.16 3.91 -0.08
C SER A 12 16.41 5.23 0.14
N PRO A 13 16.14 6.03 -0.91
CA PRO A 13 15.29 7.21 -0.80
C PRO A 13 13.78 6.88 -0.68
N LEU A 14 13.41 5.59 -0.74
CA LEU A 14 12.03 5.14 -0.73
C LEU A 14 11.50 4.90 0.70
N TYR A 15 10.17 4.93 0.82
CA TYR A 15 9.44 4.64 2.05
C TYR A 15 8.65 3.34 1.90
N THR A 16 8.53 2.57 2.99
CA THR A 16 7.61 1.44 3.09
C THR A 16 6.41 1.83 3.94
N ILE A 17 5.23 1.78 3.33
CA ILE A 17 3.96 2.00 4.01
C ILE A 17 3.25 0.65 4.14
N LYS A 18 2.94 0.25 5.37
CA LYS A 18 2.05 -0.87 5.66
C LYS A 18 0.69 -0.33 6.07
N ALA A 19 -0.36 -0.90 5.52
CA ALA A 19 -1.72 -0.49 5.78
C ALA A 19 -2.67 -1.68 5.71
N PHE A 20 -3.80 -1.56 6.40
CA PHE A 20 -4.95 -2.44 6.20
C PHE A 20 -6.00 -1.76 5.34
N ILE A 21 -6.59 -2.52 4.45
CA ILE A 21 -7.73 -2.13 3.64
C ILE A 21 -8.74 -3.29 3.68
N PRO A 22 -10.05 -3.03 3.84
CA PRO A 22 -11.05 -4.08 3.67
C PRO A 22 -10.88 -4.74 2.31
N ALA A 23 -10.95 -6.07 2.24
CA ALA A 23 -10.71 -6.80 1.00
C ALA A 23 -11.65 -6.35 -0.14
N ILE A 24 -12.91 -6.03 0.20
CA ILE A 24 -13.90 -5.52 -0.75
C ILE A 24 -13.53 -4.16 -1.36
N ASP A 25 -12.76 -3.33 -0.64
CA ASP A 25 -12.34 -2.01 -1.10
C ASP A 25 -10.97 -2.07 -1.80
N SER A 26 -10.33 -3.24 -1.85
CA SER A 26 -8.98 -3.41 -2.40
C SER A 26 -8.93 -3.67 -3.91
N PHE A 27 -10.08 -3.96 -4.53
CA PHE A 27 -10.15 -4.21 -5.98
C PHE A 27 -9.79 -2.94 -6.77
N GLY A 28 -8.74 -3.05 -7.59
CA GLY A 28 -8.22 -1.91 -8.37
C GLY A 28 -7.27 -0.98 -7.61
N PHE A 29 -7.05 -1.21 -6.31
CA PHE A 29 -6.23 -0.33 -5.46
C PHE A 29 -4.81 -0.14 -5.98
N GLU A 30 -4.15 -1.22 -6.44
CA GLU A 30 -2.79 -1.14 -6.97
C GLU A 30 -2.73 -0.30 -8.25
N THR A 31 -3.65 -0.52 -9.19
CA THR A 31 -3.77 0.25 -10.43
C THR A 31 -4.00 1.73 -10.15
N ASP A 32 -4.93 2.05 -9.24
CA ASP A 32 -5.23 3.42 -8.85
C ASP A 32 -4.03 4.07 -8.19
N LEU A 33 -3.34 3.38 -7.27
CA LEU A 33 -2.14 3.88 -6.61
C LEU A 33 -1.05 4.24 -7.63
N ARG A 34 -0.79 3.36 -8.61
CA ARG A 34 0.20 3.63 -9.66
C ARG A 34 -0.24 4.80 -10.53
N THR A 35 -1.51 4.89 -10.89
CA THR A 35 -2.05 5.99 -11.71
C THR A 35 -1.89 7.34 -11.01
N HIS A 36 -2.28 7.43 -9.74
CA HIS A 36 -2.23 8.68 -8.96
C HIS A 36 -0.81 9.10 -8.57
N THR A 37 0.14 8.17 -8.55
CA THR A 37 1.55 8.44 -8.22
C THR A 37 2.45 8.49 -9.46
N GLN A 38 1.89 8.52 -10.66
CA GLN A 38 2.66 8.51 -11.92
C GLN A 38 3.66 7.33 -11.98
N GLY A 39 3.24 6.18 -11.46
CA GLY A 39 4.01 4.95 -11.39
C GLY A 39 5.13 4.93 -10.34
N GLN A 40 5.26 5.95 -9.50
CA GLN A 40 6.32 6.05 -8.49
C GLN A 40 6.06 5.18 -7.26
N ALA A 41 4.81 4.89 -6.92
CA ALA A 41 4.45 3.94 -5.88
C ALA A 41 4.05 2.59 -6.47
N PHE A 42 4.18 1.53 -5.67
CA PHE A 42 3.62 0.21 -5.95
C PHE A 42 3.08 -0.39 -4.64
N ALA A 43 2.10 -1.29 -4.73
CA ALA A 43 1.57 -2.00 -3.57
C ALA A 43 1.44 -3.49 -3.87
N LEU A 44 1.69 -4.30 -2.84
CA LEU A 44 1.34 -5.72 -2.83
C LEU A 44 0.28 -5.92 -1.75
N SER A 45 -0.78 -6.63 -2.10
CA SER A 45 -1.87 -6.95 -1.18
C SER A 45 -1.79 -8.40 -0.77
N VAL A 46 -1.86 -8.66 0.54
CA VAL A 46 -1.87 -10.00 1.13
C VAL A 46 -3.00 -10.08 2.15
N PHE A 47 -3.70 -11.22 2.19
CA PHE A 47 -4.70 -11.45 3.22
C PHE A 47 -4.04 -11.54 4.59
N HIS A 48 -4.59 -10.82 5.59
CA HIS A 48 -4.07 -10.82 6.96
C HIS A 48 -5.06 -11.41 7.98
N HIS A 49 -6.31 -10.95 7.98
CA HIS A 49 -7.34 -11.36 8.95
C HIS A 49 -8.75 -10.97 8.51
N TRP A 50 -9.75 -11.44 9.27
CA TRP A 50 -11.13 -10.98 9.24
C TRP A 50 -11.36 -9.93 10.34
N GLN A 51 -12.25 -8.97 10.11
CA GLN A 51 -12.60 -7.88 11.04
C GLN A 51 -14.12 -7.68 11.10
#